data_AF-A0A7J7J6D2-F1
#
_entry.id   AF-A0A7J7J6D2-F1
#
_cell.length_a   1.000
_cell.length_b   1.000
_cell.length_c   1.000
_cell.angle_alpha   90.00
_cell.angle_beta   90.00
_cell.angle_gamma   90.00
#
_symmetry.space_group_name_H-M   'P 1'
#
loop_
_entity.id
_entity.type
_entity.pdbx_description
1 polymer ?
#
loop_
_entity_poly.entity_id
_entity_poly.type
_entity_poly.pdbx_seq_one_letter_code
_entity_poly.pdbx_strand_id
1 'polypeptide(L)'
;MDEELGKFEVGNPPLKDNLLIPIGGYAVVRFYTDNPGYWLAHCHQVSHLYSGMAMVFDVDGATARSTVPSNFPTCGDFLLTPSS
;
A
#
# COMPACT_ATOMS: atom_id res chain seq x y z
N MET A 1 -7.04 20.53 -19.04
CA MET A 1 -6.27 19.65 -18.12
C MET A 1 -5.81 20.42 -16.88
N ASP A 2 -5.56 21.74 -16.99
CA ASP A 2 -5.09 22.57 -15.87
C ASP A 2 -6.15 22.98 -14.83
N GLU A 3 -7.43 23.01 -15.20
CA GLU A 3 -8.52 23.46 -14.29
C GLU A 3 -8.76 22.49 -13.10
N GLU A 4 -8.48 21.20 -13.29
CA GLU A 4 -8.61 20.18 -12.23
C GLU A 4 -7.43 20.20 -11.25
N LEU A 5 -6.24 20.63 -11.67
CA LEU A 5 -5.07 20.74 -10.80
C LEU A 5 -5.18 21.94 -9.83
N GLY A 6 -5.95 22.97 -10.17
CA GLY A 6 -6.18 24.13 -9.30
C GLY A 6 -6.95 23.82 -8.01
N LYS A 7 -7.50 22.62 -7.87
CA LYS A 7 -8.22 22.14 -6.67
C LYS A 7 -7.32 21.42 -5.66
N PHE A 8 -6.06 21.13 -6.01
CA PHE A 8 -5.14 20.34 -5.18
C PHE A 8 -3.89 21.14 -4.82
N GLU A 9 -3.43 20.97 -3.57
CA GLU A 9 -2.14 21.53 -3.13
C GLU A 9 -0.98 20.71 -3.73
N VAL A 10 -0.36 21.22 -4.79
CA VAL A 10 0.73 20.50 -5.49
C VAL A 10 2.12 20.90 -4.98
N GLY A 11 2.26 22.06 -4.33
CA GLY A 11 3.55 22.61 -3.90
C GLY A 11 4.11 21.93 -2.64
N ASN A 12 3.30 21.81 -1.59
CA ASN A 12 3.69 21.18 -0.33
C ASN A 12 2.50 20.45 0.34
N PRO A 13 1.97 19.39 -0.29
CA PRO A 13 0.90 18.61 0.31
C PRO A 13 1.36 17.90 1.59
N PRO A 14 0.45 17.59 2.53
CA PRO A 14 0.78 16.80 3.71
C PRO A 14 1.31 15.42 3.33
N LEU A 15 2.44 15.01 3.94
CA LEU A 15 2.96 13.65 3.84
C LEU A 15 2.25 12.76 4.86
N LYS A 16 1.57 11.70 4.40
CA LYS A 16 0.78 10.79 5.24
C LYS A 16 0.83 9.36 4.68
N ASP A 17 0.57 8.38 5.55
CA ASP A 17 0.37 6.96 5.20
C ASP A 17 -1.12 6.57 5.09
N ASN A 18 -2.01 7.36 5.69
CA ASN A 18 -3.44 7.14 5.69
C ASN A 18 -4.21 8.46 5.50
N LEU A 19 -5.43 8.34 4.96
CA LEU A 19 -6.39 9.42 4.88
C LEU A 19 -7.81 8.88 4.84
N LEU A 20 -8.77 9.73 5.21
CA LEU A 20 -10.19 9.45 5.09
C LEU A 20 -10.68 9.83 3.70
N ILE A 21 -11.41 8.93 3.05
CA ILE A 21 -12.15 9.22 1.82
C ILE A 21 -13.58 9.62 2.21
N PRO A 22 -14.05 10.84 1.88
CA PRO A 22 -15.42 11.24 2.16
C PRO A 22 -16.45 10.33 1.47
N ILE A 23 -17.61 10.13 2.09
CA ILE A 23 -18.71 9.36 1.50
C ILE A 23 -19.14 10.02 0.18
N GLY A 24 -19.13 9.25 -0.91
CA GLY A 24 -19.45 9.74 -2.27
C GLY A 24 -18.40 10.71 -2.85
N GLY A 25 -17.28 10.91 -2.18
CA GLY A 25 -16.17 11.75 -2.63
C GLY A 25 -14.98 10.93 -3.13
N TYR A 26 -13.85 11.62 -3.26
CA TYR A 26 -12.58 11.03 -3.67
C TYR A 26 -11.42 11.75 -2.97
N ALA A 27 -10.23 11.18 -3.08
CA ALA A 27 -8.99 11.85 -2.76
C ALA A 27 -7.97 11.60 -3.87
N VAL A 28 -7.03 12.51 -4.02
CA VAL A 28 -5.92 12.39 -4.95
C VAL A 28 -4.64 12.25 -4.13
N VAL A 29 -3.89 11.18 -4.40
CA VAL A 29 -2.63 10.89 -3.72
C VAL A 29 -1.49 10.89 -4.73
N ARG A 30 -0.30 11.31 -4.29
CA ARG A 30 0.95 11.20 -5.03
C ARG A 30 1.96 10.51 -4.12
N PHE A 31 2.68 9.54 -4.68
CA PHE A 31 3.79 8.87 -4.02
C PHE A 31 4.91 8.63 -5.05
N TYR A 32 6.13 8.46 -4.56
CA TYR A 32 7.27 8.05 -5.38
C TYR A 32 7.35 6.52 -5.39
N THR A 33 7.74 5.95 -6.54
CA THR A 33 7.96 4.52 -6.70
C THR A 33 9.46 4.21 -6.58
N ASP A 34 10.06 4.64 -5.47
CA ASP A 34 11.50 4.56 -5.19
C ASP A 34 11.87 3.44 -4.20
N ASN A 35 10.90 2.59 -3.88
CA ASN A 35 11.05 1.50 -2.92
C ASN A 35 10.55 0.16 -3.50
N PRO A 36 11.44 -0.66 -4.11
CA PRO A 36 11.09 -1.93 -4.74
C PRO A 36 10.41 -2.90 -3.77
N GLY A 37 9.28 -3.47 -4.18
CA GLY A 37 8.50 -4.32 -3.28
C GLY A 37 7.07 -4.59 -3.74
N TYR A 38 6.30 -5.24 -2.86
CA TYR A 38 4.86 -5.33 -2.96
C TYR A 38 4.27 -4.49 -1.83
N TRP A 39 3.52 -3.45 -2.17
CA TRP A 39 2.95 -2.51 -1.19
C TRP A 39 1.43 -2.64 -1.15
N LEU A 40 0.88 -2.90 0.04
CA LEU A 40 -0.55 -3.03 0.24
C LEU A 40 -1.17 -1.65 0.47
N ALA A 41 -2.11 -1.26 -0.40
CA ALA A 41 -3.00 -0.14 -0.17
C ALA A 41 -4.40 -0.68 0.09
N HIS A 42 -4.96 -0.39 1.26
CA HIS A 42 -6.21 -1.01 1.69
C HIS A 42 -7.04 -0.07 2.56
N CYS A 43 -8.31 -0.45 2.75
CA CYS A 43 -9.12 0.19 3.78
C CYS A 43 -8.63 -0.24 5.16
N HIS A 44 -8.35 0.73 6.04
CA HIS A 44 -7.91 0.45 7.41
C HIS A 44 -9.07 0.06 8.36
N GLN A 45 -10.27 -0.20 7.81
CA GLN A 45 -11.36 -0.84 8.53
C GLN A 45 -11.29 -2.36 8.32
N VAL A 46 -11.13 -3.11 9.42
CA VAL A 46 -10.85 -4.55 9.38
C VAL A 46 -11.94 -5.33 8.65
N SER A 47 -13.22 -4.96 8.81
CA SER A 47 -14.33 -5.60 8.10
C SER A 47 -14.26 -5.41 6.58
N HIS A 48 -13.83 -4.22 6.12
CA HIS A 48 -13.68 -3.91 4.70
C HIS A 48 -12.43 -4.56 4.10
N LEU A 49 -11.32 -4.59 4.85
CA LEU A 49 -10.13 -5.35 4.47
C LEU A 49 -10.47 -6.84 4.31
N TYR A 50 -11.18 -7.41 5.29
CA TYR A 50 -11.62 -8.80 5.25
C TYR A 50 -12.54 -9.08 4.06
N SER A 51 -13.41 -8.14 3.68
CA SER A 51 -14.24 -8.26 2.48
C SER A 51 -13.49 -7.98 1.16
N GLY A 52 -12.18 -7.72 1.21
CA GLY A 52 -11.32 -7.60 0.04
C GLY A 52 -11.07 -6.18 -0.47
N MET A 53 -11.36 -5.13 0.31
CA MET A 53 -11.09 -3.73 -0.07
C MET A 53 -9.59 -3.42 0.04
N ALA A 54 -8.81 -3.98 -0.89
CA ALA A 54 -7.36 -3.87 -0.96
C ALA A 54 -6.86 -3.86 -2.41
N MET A 55 -5.67 -3.30 -2.60
CA MET A 55 -4.90 -3.25 -3.82
C MET A 55 -3.43 -3.48 -3.47
N VAL A 56 -2.68 -4.14 -4.37
CA VAL A 56 -1.22 -4.30 -4.22
C VAL A 56 -0.53 -3.55 -5.35
N PHE A 57 0.44 -2.71 -5.00
CA PHE A 57 1.37 -2.10 -5.94
C PHE A 57 2.62 -2.97 -6.05
N ASP A 58 2.92 -3.43 -7.26
CA ASP A 58 4.22 -4.01 -7.61
C ASP A 58 5.15 -2.86 -8.04
N VAL A 59 6.16 -2.55 -7.22
CA VAL A 59 7.16 -1.53 -7.51
C VAL A 59 8.46 -2.23 -7.95
N ASP A 60 8.91 -1.88 -9.16
CA ASP A 60 10.14 -2.34 -9.84
C ASP A 60 10.27 -3.86 -10.09
N GLY A 61 9.21 -4.64 -9.89
CA GLY A 61 9.18 -6.06 -10.27
C GLY A 61 10.16 -6.95 -9.49
N ALA A 62 10.23 -8.23 -9.88
CA ALA A 62 11.04 -9.22 -9.16
C ALA A 62 12.55 -9.00 -9.26
N THR A 63 13.02 -8.37 -10.34
CA THR A 63 14.45 -8.20 -10.61
C THR A 63 15.12 -7.10 -9.81
N ALA A 64 14.35 -6.12 -9.31
CA ALA A 64 14.86 -5.02 -8.49
C ALA A 64 14.74 -5.28 -6.98
N ARG A 65 14.10 -6.39 -6.57
CA ARG A 65 13.90 -6.71 -5.15
C ARG A 65 15.18 -7.29 -4.54
N SER A 66 15.46 -6.86 -3.31
CA SER A 66 16.49 -7.48 -2.47
C SER A 66 16.23 -8.97 -2.30
N THR A 67 17.30 -9.75 -2.14
CA THR A 67 17.18 -11.18 -1.82
C THR A 67 16.41 -11.36 -0.51
N VAL A 68 15.39 -12.21 -0.54
CA VAL A 68 14.64 -12.59 0.67
C VAL A 68 15.63 -13.12 1.72
N PRO A 69 15.57 -12.65 2.98
CA PRO A 69 16.48 -13.12 4.03
C PRO A 69 16.42 -14.64 4.23
N SER A 70 17.51 -15.23 4.72
CA SER A 70 17.51 -16.63 5.14
C SER A 70 16.46 -16.86 6.24
N ASN A 71 15.75 -18.00 6.18
CA ASN A 71 14.65 -18.36 7.08
C ASN A 71 13.42 -17.43 7.03
N PHE A 72 13.20 -16.69 5.95
CA PHE A 72 11.94 -16.00 5.76
C PHE A 72 10.80 -17.01 5.59
N PRO A 73 9.67 -16.88 6.32
CA PRO A 73 8.58 -17.83 6.25
C PRO A 73 8.06 -18.02 4.83
N THR A 74 7.96 -19.28 4.42
CA THR A 74 7.37 -19.64 3.14
C THR A 74 5.97 -20.22 3.36
N CYS A 75 5.19 -20.31 2.29
CA CYS A 75 3.88 -20.97 2.36
C CYS A 75 4.06 -22.40 2.90
N GLY A 76 3.35 -22.73 3.98
CA GLY A 76 3.45 -24.03 4.65
C GLY A 76 4.45 -24.11 5.81
N ASP A 77 5.35 -23.13 5.95
CA ASP A 77 6.31 -23.02 7.08
C ASP A 77 5.81 -22.09 8.19
N PHE A 78 4.57 -21.59 8.07
CA PHE A 78 3.96 -20.76 9.10
C PHE A 78 3.51 -21.64 10.27
N LEU A 79 4.31 -21.66 11.35
CA LEU A 79 3.97 -22.36 12.57
C LEU A 79 2.79 -21.66 13.28
N LEU A 80 1.58 -22.20 13.10
CA LEU A 80 0.38 -21.75 13.82
C LEU A 80 0.40 -22.12 15.31
N THR A 81 1.33 -22.99 15.71
CA THR A 81 1.52 -23.44 17.09
C THR A 81 2.97 -23.21 17.51
N PRO A 82 3.24 -22.69 18.73
CA PRO A 82 4.60 -22.70 19.25
C PRO A 82 5.04 -24.15 19.32
N SER A 83 6.21 -24.47 18.77
CA SER A 83 6.85 -25.76 18.98
C SER A 83 7.01 -25.97 20.48
N SER A 84 6.27 -26.94 21.02
CA SER A 84 6.42 -27.48 22.36
C SER A 84 7.87 -27.81 22.68
#